data_AF-A0A963PE38-F1
#
_entry.id   AF-A0A963PE38-F1
#
_cell.length_a   1.000
_cell.length_b   1.000
_cell.length_c   1.000
_cell.angle_alpha   90.00
_cell.angle_beta   90.00
_cell.angle_gamma   90.00
#
_symmetry.space_group_name_H-M   'P 1'
#
loop_
_entity.id
_entity.type
_entity.pdbx_description
1 polymer ?
#
loop_
_entity_poly.entity_id
_entity_poly.type
_entity_poly.pdbx_seq_one_letter_code
_entity_poly.pdbx_strand_id
1 'polypeptide(L)'
;AGLAALLHASALAFQVVKVMGVLYLLYMAWSILRDGGTLDVTRKDSGGGLARIAVTGTLINVLNPKLSLFFLAFLPQFIPDGAGNATGELVFLAGMFMAMTFLVFILYGAFAAMARDHVIRRPRVMAWIRRAFAGVFAFLGARLALTD
;
A
#
# COMPACT_ATOMS: atom_id res chain seq x y z
N ALA A 1 -16.84 -9.81 -35.68
CA ALA A 1 -16.53 -10.98 -34.84
C ALA A 1 -15.35 -10.72 -33.86
N GLY A 2 -14.22 -10.15 -34.30
CA GLY A 2 -13.04 -9.96 -33.42
C GLY A 2 -13.22 -9.01 -32.23
N LEU A 3 -13.89 -7.86 -32.41
CA LEU A 3 -14.12 -6.90 -31.32
C LEU A 3 -15.07 -7.46 -30.25
N ALA A 4 -16.12 -8.19 -30.66
CA ALA A 4 -17.02 -8.88 -29.74
C ALA A 4 -16.30 -9.99 -28.95
N ALA A 5 -15.39 -10.72 -29.58
CA ALA A 5 -14.58 -11.73 -28.90
C ALA A 5 -13.58 -11.11 -27.90
N LEU A 6 -12.97 -9.97 -28.22
CA LEU A 6 -12.10 -9.22 -27.30
C LEU A 6 -12.88 -8.62 -26.13
N LEU A 7 -14.04 -8.02 -26.38
CA LEU A 7 -14.91 -7.50 -25.32
C LEU A 7 -15.43 -8.63 -24.42
N HIS A 8 -15.79 -9.79 -25.00
CA HIS A 8 -16.24 -10.94 -24.24
C HIS A 8 -15.11 -11.57 -23.41
N ALA A 9 -13.89 -11.67 -23.97
CA ALA A 9 -12.71 -12.12 -23.24
C ALA A 9 -12.32 -11.15 -22.12
N SER A 10 -12.42 -9.83 -22.36
CA SER A 10 -12.18 -8.81 -21.34
C SER A 10 -13.25 -8.81 -20.24
N ALA A 11 -14.52 -9.01 -20.60
CA ALA A 11 -15.61 -9.15 -19.65
C ALA A 11 -15.45 -10.41 -18.79
N LEU A 12 -15.13 -11.56 -19.40
CA LEU A 12 -14.85 -12.79 -18.66
C LEU A 12 -13.62 -12.66 -17.77
N ALA A 13 -12.51 -12.11 -18.30
CA ALA A 13 -11.29 -11.90 -17.51
C ALA A 13 -11.54 -10.95 -16.32
N PHE A 14 -12.27 -9.86 -16.57
CA PHE A 14 -12.68 -8.93 -15.52
C PHE A 14 -13.56 -9.62 -14.47
N GLN A 15 -14.53 -10.42 -14.89
CA GLN A 15 -15.43 -11.13 -13.99
C GLN A 15 -14.70 -12.18 -13.13
N VAL A 16 -13.74 -12.91 -13.71
CA VAL A 16 -12.88 -13.84 -12.96
C VAL A 16 -12.06 -13.09 -11.92
N VAL A 17 -11.37 -12.02 -12.31
CA VAL A 17 -10.56 -11.19 -11.39
C VAL A 17 -11.44 -10.54 -10.32
N LYS A 18 -12.65 -10.09 -10.68
CA LYS A 18 -13.65 -9.52 -9.75
C LYS A 18 -14.05 -10.54 -8.69
N VAL A 19 -14.48 -11.74 -9.08
CA VAL A 19 -14.88 -12.79 -8.15
C VAL A 19 -13.71 -13.19 -7.24
N MET A 20 -12.51 -13.36 -7.81
CA MET A 20 -11.30 -13.63 -7.04
C MET A 20 -11.01 -12.52 -6.02
N GLY A 21 -11.15 -11.26 -6.42
CA GLY A 21 -10.98 -10.09 -5.55
C GLY A 21 -11.99 -10.04 -4.41
N VAL A 22 -13.27 -10.32 -4.69
CA VAL A 22 -14.33 -10.40 -3.66
C VAL A 22 -14.01 -11.50 -2.65
N LEU A 23 -13.72 -12.71 -3.12
CA LEU A 23 -13.36 -13.85 -2.25
C LEU A 23 -12.15 -13.53 -1.39
N TYR A 24 -11.12 -12.91 -1.98
CA TYR A 24 -9.92 -12.50 -1.26
C TYR A 24 -10.20 -11.46 -0.18
N LEU A 25 -11.00 -10.43 -0.46
CA LEU A 25 -11.37 -9.39 0.51
C LEU A 25 -12.18 -9.97 1.68
N LEU A 26 -13.13 -10.86 1.40
CA LEU A 26 -13.90 -11.56 2.44
C LEU A 26 -13.02 -12.50 3.26
N TYR A 27 -12.11 -13.22 2.62
CA TYR A 27 -11.10 -14.04 3.29
C TYR A 27 -10.22 -13.20 4.23
N MET A 28 -9.75 -12.03 3.79
CA MET A 28 -8.96 -11.11 4.60
C MET A 28 -9.75 -10.59 5.81
N ALA A 29 -11.01 -10.19 5.61
CA ALA A 29 -11.90 -9.77 6.69
C ALA A 29 -12.09 -10.88 7.74
N TRP A 30 -12.33 -12.11 7.30
CA TRP A 30 -12.48 -13.27 8.18
C TRP A 30 -11.19 -13.62 8.92
N SER A 31 -10.04 -13.61 8.22
CA SER A 31 -8.72 -13.90 8.78
C SER A 31 -8.35 -12.95 9.93
N ILE A 32 -8.64 -11.65 9.78
CA ILE A 32 -8.39 -10.63 10.80
C ILE A 32 -9.23 -10.88 12.08
N LEU A 33 -10.47 -11.36 11.93
CA LEU A 33 -11.37 -11.63 13.05
C LEU A 33 -11.03 -12.92 13.81
N ARG A 34 -10.58 -13.96 13.11
CA ARG A 34 -10.35 -15.29 13.69
C ARG A 34 -9.05 -15.38 14.50
N ASP A 35 -7.93 -15.01 13.91
CA ASP A 35 -6.60 -15.27 14.50
C ASP A 35 -5.76 -13.99 14.67
N GLY A 36 -6.34 -12.82 14.40
CA GLY A 36 -5.55 -11.58 14.27
C GLY A 36 -4.83 -11.39 12.95
N GLY A 37 -4.76 -12.46 12.14
CA GLY A 37 -4.36 -12.43 10.74
C GLY A 37 -3.09 -11.62 10.44
N THR A 38 -3.09 -10.92 9.30
CA THR A 38 -2.01 -10.01 8.87
C THR A 38 -1.77 -8.83 9.82
N LEU A 39 -2.65 -8.61 10.79
CA LEU A 39 -2.58 -7.54 11.80
C LEU A 39 -2.12 -8.08 13.16
N ASP A 40 -1.51 -9.27 13.20
CA ASP A 40 -0.94 -9.78 14.43
C ASP A 40 0.44 -9.18 14.75
N VAL A 41 0.39 -8.04 15.44
CA VAL A 41 1.55 -7.32 15.98
C VAL A 41 2.29 -8.14 17.06
N THR A 42 1.68 -9.21 17.57
CA THR A 42 2.28 -10.12 18.58
C THR A 42 3.17 -11.16 17.95
N ARG A 43 3.10 -11.36 16.62
CA ARG A 43 4.04 -12.23 15.91
C ARG A 43 5.43 -11.61 16.03
N LYS A 44 6.16 -12.08 17.03
CA LYS A 44 7.56 -11.75 17.25
C LYS A 44 8.30 -12.32 16.05
N ASP A 45 8.50 -11.51 15.02
CA ASP A 45 9.34 -11.92 13.90
C ASP A 45 10.71 -12.27 14.47
N SER A 46 10.99 -13.57 14.49
CA SER A 46 12.25 -14.13 14.91
C SER A 46 13.32 -13.70 13.91
N GLY A 47 14.05 -12.64 14.24
CA GLY A 47 15.44 -12.47 13.79
C GLY A 47 15.72 -11.60 12.57
N GLY A 48 14.84 -10.68 12.17
CA GLY A 48 15.22 -9.65 11.19
C GLY A 48 15.97 -8.50 11.84
N GLY A 49 17.31 -8.46 11.76
CA GLY A 49 18.08 -7.26 12.16
C GLY A 49 17.65 -6.03 11.35
N LEU A 50 17.92 -4.81 11.84
CA LEU A 50 17.53 -3.56 11.17
C LEU A 50 17.90 -3.52 9.68
N ALA A 51 19.05 -4.10 9.33
CA ALA A 51 19.50 -4.23 7.94
C ALA A 51 18.53 -5.02 7.06
N ARG A 52 17.96 -6.13 7.55
CA ARG A 52 16.99 -6.92 6.79
C ARG A 52 15.69 -6.15 6.57
N ILE A 53 15.23 -5.41 7.58
CA ILE A 53 14.05 -4.54 7.48
C ILE A 53 14.30 -3.44 6.44
N ALA A 54 15.46 -2.78 6.50
CA ALA A 54 15.85 -1.75 5.54
C ALA A 54 15.91 -2.31 4.12
N VAL A 55 16.60 -3.43 3.90
CA VAL A 55 16.70 -4.07 2.57
C VAL A 55 15.32 -4.49 2.05
N THR A 56 14.48 -5.09 2.90
CA THR A 56 13.13 -5.52 2.50
C THR A 56 12.26 -4.32 2.12
N GLY A 57 12.27 -3.26 2.92
CA GLY A 57 11.54 -2.03 2.64
C GLY A 57 12.03 -1.33 1.37
N THR A 58 13.35 -1.26 1.17
CA THR A 58 13.94 -0.71 -0.06
C THR A 58 13.55 -1.54 -1.26
N LEU A 59 13.66 -2.88 -1.20
CA LEU A 59 13.26 -3.76 -2.30
C LEU A 59 11.78 -3.60 -2.63
N ILE A 60 10.88 -3.58 -1.64
CA ILE A 60 9.44 -3.37 -1.89
C ILE A 60 9.18 -2.04 -2.61
N ASN A 61 9.87 -0.96 -2.22
CA ASN A 61 9.71 0.35 -2.86
C ASN A 61 10.31 0.39 -4.26
N VAL A 62 11.52 -0.16 -4.46
CA VAL A 62 12.19 -0.20 -5.76
C VAL A 62 11.43 -1.09 -6.75
N LEU A 63 10.89 -2.22 -6.29
CA LEU A 63 10.06 -3.13 -7.10
C LEU A 63 8.63 -2.59 -7.31
N ASN A 64 8.26 -1.44 -6.75
CA ASN A 64 6.95 -0.83 -6.97
C ASN A 64 7.00 0.12 -8.17
N PRO A 65 6.61 -0.32 -9.39
CA PRO A 65 6.74 0.50 -10.59
C PRO A 65 5.84 1.74 -10.54
N LYS A 66 4.81 1.75 -9.69
CA LYS A 66 3.85 2.86 -9.60
C LYS A 66 4.53 4.15 -9.13
N LEU A 67 5.42 4.04 -8.15
CA LEU A 67 6.19 5.19 -7.65
C LEU A 67 7.12 5.71 -8.74
N SER A 68 7.90 4.84 -9.38
CA SER A 68 8.82 5.22 -10.46
C SER A 68 8.09 5.86 -11.65
N LEU A 69 6.95 5.30 -12.06
CA LEU A 69 6.12 5.86 -13.14
C LEU A 69 5.53 7.21 -12.76
N PHE A 70 5.13 7.41 -11.50
CA PHE A 70 4.68 8.71 -11.02
C PHE A 70 5.79 9.76 -11.16
N PHE A 71 7.00 9.47 -10.68
CA PHE A 71 8.13 10.41 -10.84
C PHE A 71 8.44 10.69 -12.31
N LEU A 72 8.49 9.65 -13.14
CA LEU A 72 8.75 9.82 -14.58
C LEU A 72 7.69 10.66 -15.29
N ALA A 73 6.42 10.54 -14.89
CA ALA A 73 5.33 11.28 -15.50
C ALA A 73 5.21 12.72 -15.00
N PHE A 74 5.50 12.98 -13.72
CA PHE A 74 5.25 14.26 -13.07
C PHE A 74 6.50 15.14 -12.91
N LEU A 75 7.68 14.59 -12.58
CA LEU A 75 8.88 15.43 -12.35
C LEU A 75 9.32 16.24 -13.58
N PRO A 76 9.32 15.69 -14.81
CA PRO A 76 9.70 16.46 -15.98
C PRO A 76 8.82 17.69 -16.22
N GLN A 77 7.56 17.67 -15.76
CA GLN A 77 6.61 18.79 -15.91
C GLN A 77 7.00 20.01 -15.06
N PHE A 78 7.89 19.85 -14.08
CA PHE A 78 8.35 20.93 -13.21
C PHE A 78 9.69 21.53 -13.67
N ILE A 79 10.28 21.03 -14.75
CA ILE A 79 11.53 21.55 -15.30
C ILE A 79 11.19 22.67 -16.31
N PRO A 80 11.79 23.87 -16.19
CA PRO A 80 11.60 24.93 -17.16
C PRO A 80 12.10 24.56 -18.57
N ASP A 81 11.34 24.94 -19.60
CA ASP A 81 11.76 24.78 -21.00
C ASP A 81 13.10 25.51 -21.25
N GLY A 82 14.13 24.79 -21.68
CA GLY A 82 15.46 25.34 -21.97
C GLY A 82 16.48 25.28 -20.83
N ALA A 83 16.20 24.54 -19.75
CA ALA A 83 17.18 24.29 -18.69
C ALA A 83 18.44 23.59 -19.26
N GLY A 84 19.60 24.26 -19.18
CA GLY A 84 20.88 23.71 -19.65
C GLY A 84 21.35 22.44 -18.91
N ASN A 85 20.74 22.12 -17.76
CA ASN A 85 21.01 20.90 -16.99
C ASN A 85 19.73 20.30 -16.38
N ALA A 86 18.82 19.84 -17.23
CA ALA A 86 17.57 19.20 -16.82
C ALA A 86 17.77 18.02 -15.84
N THR A 87 18.84 17.23 -15.99
CA THR A 87 19.15 16.13 -15.09
C THR A 87 19.47 16.61 -13.67
N GLY A 88 20.24 17.69 -13.54
CA GLY A 88 20.58 18.27 -12.24
C GLY A 88 19.35 18.81 -11.49
N GLU A 89 18.45 19.46 -12.22
CA GLU A 89 17.20 20.01 -11.66
C GLU A 89 16.22 18.90 -11.23
N LEU A 90 16.15 17.81 -12.01
CA LEU A 90 15.38 16.62 -11.67
C LEU A 90 15.92 15.92 -10.40
N VAL A 91 17.24 15.80 -10.27
CA VAL A 91 17.88 15.25 -9.05
C VAL A 91 17.63 16.14 -7.85
N PHE A 92 17.71 17.46 -8.01
CA PHE A 92 17.43 18.41 -6.93
C PHE A 92 15.98 18.31 -6.46
N LEU A 93 15.01 18.29 -7.38
CA LEU A 93 13.60 18.18 -7.05
C LEU A 93 13.26 16.83 -6.40
N ALA A 94 13.84 15.73 -6.90
CA ALA A 94 13.73 14.41 -6.29
C ALA A 94 14.33 14.39 -4.87
N GLY A 95 15.47 15.04 -4.66
CA GLY A 95 16.12 15.18 -3.34
C GLY A 95 15.25 15.95 -2.36
N MET A 96 14.63 17.06 -2.79
CA MET A 96 13.70 17.83 -1.97
C MET A 96 12.47 16.99 -1.57
N PHE A 97 11.89 16.27 -2.53
CA PHE A 97 10.79 15.35 -2.26
C PHE A 97 11.19 14.26 -1.26
N MET A 98 12.37 13.65 -1.42
CA MET A 98 12.91 12.65 -0.49
C MET A 98 13.08 13.22 0.91
N ALA A 99 13.64 14.43 1.05
CA ALA A 99 13.83 15.09 2.34
C ALA A 99 12.49 15.37 3.05
N MET A 100 11.50 15.89 2.32
CA MET A 100 10.15 16.10 2.86
C MET A 100 9.51 14.78 3.29
N THR A 101 9.60 13.75 2.45
CA THR A 101 9.05 12.41 2.75
C THR A 101 9.71 11.81 3.98
N PHE A 102 11.03 11.97 4.11
CA PHE A 102 11.79 11.50 5.26
C PHE A 102 11.35 12.18 6.56
N LEU A 103 11.19 13.51 6.56
CA LEU A 103 10.69 14.26 7.71
C LEU A 103 9.28 13.80 8.12
N VAL A 104 8.38 13.62 7.16
CA VAL A 104 7.03 13.10 7.40
C VAL A 104 7.07 11.70 7.98
N PHE A 105 7.97 10.83 7.50
CA PHE A 105 8.14 9.48 8.03
C PHE A 105 8.73 9.44 9.43
N ILE A 106 9.64 10.37 9.78
CA ILE A 106 10.10 10.54 11.17
C ILE A 106 8.92 10.87 12.07
N LEU A 107 8.06 11.82 11.66
CA LEU A 107 6.88 12.20 12.44
C LEU A 107 5.91 11.02 12.63
N TYR A 108 5.62 10.28 11.55
CA TYR A 108 4.80 9.07 11.64
C TYR A 108 5.43 8.01 12.55
N GLY A 109 6.74 7.78 12.45
CA GLY A 109 7.47 6.83 13.28
C GLY A 109 7.45 7.22 14.76
N ALA A 110 7.66 8.50 15.08
CA ALA A 110 7.59 9.02 16.44
C ALA A 110 6.17 8.90 17.01
N PHE A 111 5.14 9.26 16.22
CA PHE A 111 3.75 9.10 16.63
C PHE A 111 3.37 7.63 16.85
N ALA A 112 3.81 6.73 15.96
CA ALA A 112 3.61 5.30 16.11
C ALA A 112 4.30 4.74 17.36
N ALA A 113 5.52 5.20 17.68
CA ALA A 113 6.24 4.81 18.89
C ALA A 113 5.52 5.26 20.16
N MET A 114 4.98 6.49 20.18
CA MET A 114 4.18 6.98 21.31
C MET A 114 2.82 6.26 21.42
N ALA A 115 2.18 5.99 20.29
CA ALA A 115 0.90 5.28 20.24
C ALA A 115 1.06 3.79 20.60
N ARG A 116 2.24 3.19 20.39
CA ARG A 116 2.51 1.78 20.72
C ARG A 116 2.16 1.46 22.17
N ASP A 117 2.58 2.29 23.12
CA ASP A 117 2.32 2.02 24.53
C ASP A 117 0.85 2.18 24.93
N HIS A 118 0.09 2.98 24.20
CA HIS A 118 -1.33 3.24 24.49
C HIS A 118 -2.29 2.32 23.72
N VAL A 119 -1.90 1.89 22.51
CA VAL A 119 -2.75 1.16 21.56
C VAL A 119 -2.37 -0.32 21.53
N ILE A 120 -1.09 -0.66 21.37
CA ILE A 120 -0.64 -2.05 21.22
C ILE A 120 -0.71 -2.79 22.57
N ARG A 121 -0.47 -2.12 23.70
CA ARG A 121 -0.59 -2.74 25.03
C ARG A 121 -2.04 -2.97 25.49
N ARG A 122 -3.04 -2.34 24.84
CA ARG A 122 -4.45 -2.45 25.23
C ARG A 122 -5.19 -3.41 24.30
N PRO A 123 -5.47 -4.67 24.73
CA PRO A 123 -6.09 -5.69 23.87
C PRO A 123 -7.48 -5.29 23.37
N ARG A 124 -8.23 -4.50 24.16
CA ARG A 124 -9.55 -3.96 23.75
C ARG A 124 -9.46 -2.99 22.57
N VAL A 125 -8.42 -2.17 22.50
CA VAL A 125 -8.23 -1.19 21.40
C VAL A 125 -7.84 -1.92 20.12
N MET A 126 -6.90 -2.86 20.21
CA MET A 126 -6.52 -3.71 19.08
C MET A 126 -7.69 -4.54 18.55
N ALA A 127 -8.58 -5.05 19.41
CA ALA A 127 -9.78 -5.74 18.98
C ALA A 127 -10.74 -4.83 18.17
N TRP A 128 -10.94 -3.58 18.59
CA TRP A 128 -11.74 -2.62 17.83
C TRP A 128 -11.11 -2.22 16.51
N ILE A 129 -9.78 -2.01 16.47
CA ILE A 129 -9.04 -1.75 15.24
C ILE A 129 -9.21 -2.92 14.27
N ARG A 130 -9.01 -4.15 14.72
CA ARG A 130 -9.20 -5.36 13.90
C ARG A 130 -10.62 -5.47 13.36
N ARG A 131 -11.65 -5.20 14.18
CA ARG A 131 -13.05 -5.18 13.75
C ARG A 131 -13.32 -4.10 12.71
N ALA A 132 -12.75 -2.91 12.87
CA ALA A 132 -12.88 -1.84 11.89
C ALA A 132 -12.26 -2.23 10.53
N PHE A 133 -11.04 -2.77 10.52
CA PHE A 133 -10.39 -3.25 9.29
C PHE A 133 -11.17 -4.40 8.64
N ALA A 134 -11.64 -5.37 9.43
CA ALA A 134 -12.48 -6.44 8.92
C ALA A 134 -13.79 -5.89 8.31
N GLY A 135 -14.42 -4.91 8.96
CA GLY A 135 -15.60 -4.22 8.44
C GLY A 135 -15.32 -3.50 7.12
N VAL A 136 -14.18 -2.81 7.00
CA VAL A 136 -13.79 -2.14 5.75
C VAL A 136 -13.54 -3.14 4.63
N PHE A 137 -12.84 -4.25 4.89
CA PHE A 137 -12.62 -5.28 3.87
C PHE A 137 -13.90 -5.99 3.46
N ALA A 138 -14.79 -6.29 4.42
CA ALA A 138 -16.11 -6.84 4.11
C ALA A 138 -16.95 -5.85 3.27
N PHE A 139 -16.95 -4.57 3.63
CA PHE A 139 -17.62 -3.52 2.88
C PHE A 139 -17.07 -3.37 1.47
N LEU A 140 -15.75 -3.34 1.30
CA LEU A 140 -15.12 -3.25 -0.02
C LEU A 140 -15.40 -4.51 -0.86
N GLY A 141 -15.38 -5.70 -0.25
CA GLY A 141 -15.75 -6.94 -0.91
C GLY A 141 -17.20 -6.95 -1.37
N ALA A 142 -18.12 -6.52 -0.51
CA ALA A 142 -19.54 -6.38 -0.86
C ALA A 142 -19.75 -5.33 -1.96
N ARG A 143 -19.12 -4.16 -1.84
CA ARG A 143 -19.17 -3.12 -2.88
C ARG A 143 -18.63 -3.62 -4.21
N LEU A 144 -17.52 -4.35 -4.20
CA LEU A 144 -16.93 -4.94 -5.41
C LEU A 144 -17.84 -6.00 -6.02
N ALA A 145 -18.53 -6.80 -5.21
CA ALA A 145 -19.52 -7.76 -5.70
C ALA A 145 -20.70 -7.05 -6.41
N LEU A 146 -21.13 -5.90 -5.87
CA LEU A 146 -22.25 -5.10 -6.35
C LEU A 146 -21.91 -4.17 -7.54
N THR A 147 -20.63 -4.00 -7.90
CA THR A 147 -20.25 -3.21 -9.07
C THR A 147 -20.52 -4.01 -10.34
N ASP A 148 -21.46 -3.60 -11.18
CA ASP A 148 -21.75 -4.26 -12.47
C ASP A 148 -20.61 -4.15 -13.48
#